data_AF-A0A1I8J785-F1
#
_entry.id   AF-A0A1I8J785-F1
#
_cell.length_a   1.000
_cell.length_b   1.000
_cell.length_c   1.000
_cell.angle_alpha   90.00
_cell.angle_beta   90.00
_cell.angle_gamma   90.00
#
_symmetry.space_group_name_H-M   'P 1'
#
loop_
_entity.id
_entity.type
_entity.pdbx_description
1 polymer ?
#
loop_
_entity_poly.entity_id
_entity_poly.type
_entity_poly.pdbx_seq_one_letter_code
_entity_poly.pdbx_strand_id
1 'polypeptide(L)'
;SSDSSGSTGSTLRSRATIATPATPNDELGSCIKPTVLQQARGTKATSKSHLRKRLSTAALTMQTLSILALILCCCIALGHSLGAEFGHLGCFVNAETRDVNGLDGWTTIGPYSVTWDKGWTVLDWSRMTLELCSEICTYEKFRYFAVQYSGGYFCGNSYGRFGRAADSDCNMACAGNSAQMCGGTSRNSVYRQVYNRSDSKHFILADRDYVNVTSTSGPFYRTEQPVRSLIECVYRCVTDCQAVLFHLDACHLLRFPILPHELKDVAGMFVTRM
;
A
#
# COMPACT_ATOMS: atom_id res chain seq x y z
N SER A 1 -59.56 -22.05 -28.01
CA SER A 1 -60.18 -22.57 -26.79
C SER A 1 -59.38 -22.01 -25.62
N SER A 2 -59.78 -20.89 -24.99
CA SER A 2 -60.67 -20.84 -23.80
C SER A 2 -60.21 -21.82 -22.70
N ASP A 3 -59.98 -21.48 -21.44
CA ASP A 3 -60.32 -20.36 -20.55
C ASP A 3 -59.38 -20.51 -19.30
N SER A 4 -58.77 -19.49 -18.71
CA SER A 4 -59.29 -18.39 -17.87
C SER A 4 -59.87 -18.81 -16.50
N SER A 5 -59.33 -18.19 -15.42
CA SER A 5 -59.84 -17.96 -14.03
C SER A 5 -58.76 -18.24 -12.96
N GLY A 6 -58.46 -17.41 -11.96
CA GLY A 6 -59.02 -16.12 -11.55
C GLY A 6 -59.20 -16.06 -10.01
N SER A 7 -58.62 -15.02 -9.38
CA SER A 7 -59.00 -14.41 -8.07
C SER A 7 -58.49 -15.09 -6.77
N THR A 8 -58.20 -14.44 -5.63
CA THR A 8 -58.06 -13.03 -5.15
C THR A 8 -57.64 -13.04 -3.65
N GLY A 9 -56.89 -12.03 -3.19
CA GLY A 9 -56.81 -11.54 -1.78
C GLY A 9 -55.87 -12.32 -0.84
N SER A 10 -55.12 -11.75 0.11
CA SER A 10 -55.06 -10.40 0.67
C SER A 10 -53.76 -10.24 1.51
N THR A 11 -53.10 -9.09 1.33
CA THR A 11 -52.45 -8.25 2.36
C THR A 11 -51.63 -8.90 3.50
N LEU A 12 -50.30 -8.86 3.37
CA LEU A 12 -49.40 -8.60 4.51
C LEU A 12 -48.20 -7.76 4.05
N ARG A 13 -48.24 -6.47 4.42
CA ARG A 13 -47.10 -5.55 4.37
C ARG A 13 -46.08 -6.01 5.41
N SER A 14 -44.97 -6.58 4.97
CA SER A 14 -43.75 -6.66 5.78
C SER A 14 -42.72 -5.71 5.20
N ARG A 15 -42.60 -4.59 5.89
CA ARG A 15 -41.72 -3.45 5.66
C ARG A 15 -40.29 -3.92 5.97
N ALA A 16 -39.54 -4.36 4.95
CA ALA A 16 -38.12 -4.64 5.10
C ALA A 16 -37.36 -3.32 4.97
N THR A 17 -36.91 -2.81 6.11
CA THR A 17 -36.13 -1.60 6.29
C THR A 17 -34.85 -1.68 5.46
N ILE A 18 -34.67 -0.72 4.57
CA ILE A 18 -33.44 -0.46 3.83
C ILE A 18 -32.36 -0.12 4.87
N ALA A 19 -31.40 -1.02 5.06
CA ALA A 19 -30.20 -0.75 5.83
C ALA A 19 -29.29 0.17 5.01
N THR A 20 -29.29 1.44 5.39
CA THR A 20 -28.32 2.45 4.94
C THR A 20 -26.90 2.04 5.34
N PRO A 21 -25.89 2.22 4.47
CA PRO A 21 -24.50 2.02 4.85
C PRO A 21 -24.09 3.06 5.90
N ALA A 22 -23.48 2.58 6.99
CA ALA A 22 -23.00 3.40 8.09
C ALA A 22 -21.88 4.34 7.61
N THR A 23 -22.07 5.63 7.82
CA THR A 23 -21.03 6.66 7.82
C THR A 23 -20.25 6.57 9.14
N PRO A 24 -18.90 6.47 9.15
CA PRO A 24 -18.13 6.76 10.34
C PRO A 24 -17.99 8.27 10.48
N ASN A 25 -18.59 8.81 11.52
CA ASN A 25 -18.35 10.17 11.99
C ASN A 25 -16.91 10.30 12.48
N ASP A 26 -16.34 11.47 12.24
CA ASP A 26 -15.07 11.96 12.79
C ASP A 26 -15.06 11.86 14.32
N GLU A 27 -14.18 11.04 14.88
CA GLU A 27 -13.65 11.24 16.23
C GLU A 27 -12.13 11.42 16.17
N LEU A 28 -11.76 12.69 16.35
CA LEU A 28 -10.42 13.23 16.39
C LEU A 28 -9.74 12.80 17.70
N GLY A 29 -8.97 11.71 17.66
CA GLY A 29 -8.08 11.30 18.75
C GLY A 29 -6.88 12.24 18.88
N SER A 30 -6.99 13.22 19.77
CA SER A 30 -5.96 14.20 20.09
C SER A 30 -4.71 13.57 20.71
N CYS A 31 -3.55 13.69 20.05
CA CYS A 31 -2.24 13.41 20.63
C CYS A 31 -1.91 14.44 21.71
N ILE A 32 -1.94 14.03 22.98
CA ILE A 32 -1.52 14.82 24.14
C ILE A 32 0.00 15.05 24.08
N LYS A 33 0.42 16.29 23.82
CA LYS A 33 1.79 16.77 24.07
C LYS A 33 1.92 17.19 25.54
N PRO A 34 2.98 16.80 26.27
CA PRO A 34 3.25 17.40 27.57
C PRO A 34 3.82 18.82 27.41
N THR A 35 3.09 19.77 27.98
CA THR A 35 3.38 21.20 28.05
C THR A 35 4.59 21.50 28.93
N VAL A 36 5.50 22.31 28.40
CA VAL A 36 6.61 22.96 29.10
C VAL A 36 6.04 23.97 30.10
N LEU A 37 6.27 23.78 31.39
CA LEU A 37 5.94 24.77 32.41
C LEU A 37 7.09 25.80 32.52
N GLN A 38 6.85 27.00 31.98
CA GLN A 38 7.60 28.20 32.36
C GLN A 38 7.10 28.70 33.73
N GLN A 39 8.01 28.92 34.66
CA GLN A 39 7.81 29.91 35.71
C GLN A 39 9.12 30.63 35.99
N ALA A 40 9.16 31.90 35.58
CA ALA A 40 10.18 32.88 35.93
C ALA A 40 9.60 33.85 36.96
N ARG A 41 10.27 33.97 38.10
CA ARG A 41 10.29 35.07 39.12
C ARG A 41 11.25 34.55 40.20
N GLY A 42 12.24 35.26 40.75
CA GLY A 42 12.66 36.65 40.72
C GLY A 42 13.51 36.85 41.98
N THR A 43 14.81 37.13 41.80
CA THR A 43 15.77 37.79 42.71
C THR A 43 15.91 37.34 44.18
N LYS A 44 17.13 36.90 44.53
CA LYS A 44 17.98 37.59 45.55
C LYS A 44 19.43 37.13 45.43
N ALA A 45 20.31 38.11 45.21
CA ALA A 45 21.76 37.93 45.24
C ALA A 45 22.26 37.98 46.69
N THR A 46 22.99 36.96 47.12
CA THR A 46 23.88 37.01 48.27
C THR A 46 25.17 36.24 47.96
N SER A 47 26.29 36.90 48.22
CA SER A 47 27.66 36.53 47.90
C SER A 47 28.23 35.43 48.82
N LYS A 48 29.32 34.81 48.34
CA LYS A 48 30.34 33.96 49.01
C LYS A 48 30.12 32.44 49.03
N SER A 49 30.84 31.74 48.15
CA SER A 49 32.07 31.01 48.49
C SER A 49 32.42 30.00 47.38
N HIS A 50 33.69 30.01 46.96
CA HIS A 50 34.24 29.01 46.05
C HIS A 50 34.22 27.63 46.72
N LEU A 51 33.32 26.75 46.29
CA LEU A 51 33.48 25.31 46.48
C LEU A 51 33.37 24.64 45.11
N ARG A 52 34.53 24.35 44.51
CA ARG A 52 34.62 23.52 43.30
C ARG A 52 34.07 22.13 43.65
N LYS A 53 32.79 21.86 43.37
CA LYS A 53 32.29 20.49 43.30
C LYS A 53 33.02 19.80 42.15
N ARG A 54 33.88 18.84 42.49
CA ARG A 54 34.40 17.87 41.53
C ARG A 54 33.19 17.07 41.03
N LEU A 55 32.68 17.43 39.87
CA LEU A 55 31.74 16.57 39.13
C LEU A 55 32.54 15.31 38.80
N SER A 56 32.17 14.19 39.41
CA SER A 56 32.80 12.90 39.11
C SER A 56 32.63 12.61 37.64
N THR A 57 33.72 12.27 36.95
CA THR A 57 33.74 11.82 35.56
C THR A 57 32.76 10.67 35.30
N ALA A 58 32.42 9.88 36.33
CA ALA A 58 31.41 8.83 36.28
C ALA A 58 29.96 9.32 36.05
N ALA A 59 29.62 10.53 36.50
CA ALA A 59 28.27 11.08 36.32
C ALA A 59 28.05 11.59 34.89
N LEU A 60 29.08 12.19 34.27
CA LEU A 60 29.03 12.59 32.86
C LEU A 60 28.97 11.38 31.92
N THR A 61 29.65 10.27 32.24
CA THR A 61 29.62 9.06 31.39
C THR A 61 28.29 8.32 31.46
N MET A 62 27.63 8.24 32.63
CA MET A 62 26.29 7.63 32.76
C MET A 62 25.23 8.41 31.95
N GLN A 63 25.34 9.74 31.93
CA GLN A 63 24.38 10.60 31.23
C GLN A 63 24.59 10.58 29.71
N THR A 64 25.83 10.48 29.23
CA THR A 64 26.11 10.33 27.80
C THR A 64 25.73 8.94 27.27
N LEU A 65 25.90 7.86 28.04
CA LEU A 65 25.44 6.51 27.66
C LEU A 65 23.92 6.42 27.52
N SER A 66 23.15 7.08 28.39
CA SER A 66 21.69 7.10 28.31
C SER A 66 21.18 7.87 27.08
N ILE A 67 21.83 8.99 26.75
CA ILE A 67 21.51 9.77 25.55
C ILE A 67 21.89 8.99 24.29
N LEU A 68 23.04 8.30 24.28
CA LEU A 68 23.43 7.45 23.14
C LEU A 68 22.44 6.30 22.94
N ALA A 69 21.95 5.67 24.01
CA ALA A 69 20.94 4.61 23.92
C ALA A 69 19.59 5.14 23.41
N LEU A 70 19.18 6.34 23.81
CA LEU A 70 17.97 7.00 23.30
C LEU A 70 18.11 7.42 21.83
N ILE A 71 19.28 7.95 21.43
CA ILE A 71 19.58 8.28 20.03
C ILE A 71 19.64 7.01 19.19
N LEU A 72 20.29 5.93 19.67
CA LEU A 72 20.34 4.65 18.97
C LEU A 72 18.94 4.04 18.84
N CYS A 73 18.12 4.08 19.90
CA CYS A 73 16.73 3.64 19.87
C CYS A 73 15.87 4.48 18.90
N CYS A 74 16.08 5.79 18.86
CA CYS A 74 15.42 6.70 17.94
C CYS A 74 15.88 6.45 16.48
N CYS A 75 17.17 6.22 16.24
CA CYS A 75 17.71 5.84 14.94
C CYS A 75 17.23 4.47 14.47
N ILE A 76 17.04 3.51 15.39
CA ILE A 76 16.45 2.20 15.09
C ILE A 76 14.96 2.35 14.77
N ALA A 77 14.20 3.15 15.54
CA ALA A 77 12.78 3.42 15.27
C ALA A 77 12.56 4.19 13.94
N LEU A 78 13.40 5.18 13.66
CA LEU A 78 13.38 5.94 12.40
C LEU A 78 13.89 5.09 11.22
N GLY A 79 14.83 4.18 11.46
CA GLY A 79 15.35 3.26 10.45
C GLY A 79 14.39 2.13 10.05
N HIS A 80 13.46 1.75 10.93
CA HIS A 80 12.40 0.78 10.63
C HIS A 80 11.22 1.36 9.85
N SER A 81 11.17 2.67 9.62
CA SER A 81 10.02 3.34 8.98
C SER A 81 10.12 3.44 7.44
N LEU A 82 11.02 2.69 6.81
CA LEU A 82 11.19 2.67 5.34
C LEU A 82 10.55 1.44 4.67
N GLY A 83 9.97 0.51 5.44
CA GLY A 83 9.15 -0.56 4.89
C GLY A 83 7.79 -0.01 4.45
N ALA A 84 7.28 -0.47 3.30
CA ALA A 84 5.93 -0.13 2.86
C ALA A 84 4.93 -0.46 3.98
N GLU A 85 4.26 0.55 4.52
CA GLU A 85 3.23 0.35 5.54
C GLU A 85 2.02 -0.36 4.93
N PHE A 86 1.50 -1.37 5.61
CA PHE A 86 0.29 -2.06 5.19
C PHE A 86 -0.57 -2.45 6.39
N GLY A 87 -1.89 -2.48 6.17
CA GLY A 87 -2.88 -2.81 7.20
C GLY A 87 -3.60 -4.12 6.89
N HIS A 88 -3.66 -5.04 7.85
CA HIS A 88 -4.41 -6.29 7.70
C HIS A 88 -5.92 -6.03 7.69
N LEU A 89 -6.61 -6.50 6.65
CA LEU A 89 -8.06 -6.33 6.49
C LEU A 89 -8.84 -7.57 6.94
N GLY A 90 -8.21 -8.74 6.96
CA GLY A 90 -8.82 -9.99 7.42
C GLY A 90 -8.62 -11.16 6.46
N CYS A 91 -9.26 -12.27 6.82
CA CYS A 91 -9.27 -13.49 6.02
C CYS A 91 -10.46 -13.54 5.05
N PHE A 92 -10.22 -13.90 3.79
CA PHE A 92 -11.23 -13.96 2.74
C PHE A 92 -11.20 -15.29 1.99
N VAL A 93 -12.37 -15.73 1.56
CA VAL A 93 -12.50 -16.94 0.73
C VAL A 93 -11.89 -16.67 -0.64
N ASN A 94 -11.13 -17.63 -1.16
CA ASN A 94 -10.59 -17.59 -2.51
C ASN A 94 -11.08 -18.82 -3.29
N ALA A 95 -11.67 -18.59 -4.46
CA ALA A 95 -12.13 -19.65 -5.37
C ALA A 95 -11.38 -19.60 -6.72
N GLU A 96 -11.76 -20.46 -7.66
CA GLU A 96 -11.07 -20.69 -8.95
C GLU A 96 -10.88 -19.42 -9.79
N THR A 97 -11.78 -18.44 -9.67
CA THR A 97 -11.65 -17.11 -10.29
C THR A 97 -11.19 -16.08 -9.27
N ARG A 98 -9.89 -15.99 -9.04
CA ARG A 98 -9.26 -15.14 -8.01
C ARG A 98 -9.65 -13.66 -8.13
N ASP A 99 -9.85 -13.03 -6.98
CA ASP A 99 -10.33 -11.65 -6.79
C ASP A 99 -9.21 -10.61 -6.56
N VAL A 100 -7.94 -11.07 -6.55
CA VAL A 100 -6.71 -10.29 -6.44
C VAL A 100 -5.74 -10.72 -7.56
N ASN A 101 -6.02 -10.33 -8.80
CA ASN A 101 -5.36 -10.85 -10.02
C ASN A 101 -4.55 -9.80 -10.79
N GLY A 102 -4.10 -8.74 -10.12
CA GLY A 102 -3.38 -7.62 -10.73
C GLY A 102 -2.05 -8.00 -11.41
N LEU A 103 -1.47 -9.15 -11.03
CA LEU A 103 -0.25 -9.71 -11.62
C LEU A 103 -0.51 -10.67 -12.79
N ASP A 104 -1.76 -10.83 -13.23
CA ASP A 104 -2.07 -11.63 -14.41
C ASP A 104 -1.36 -11.06 -15.66
N GLY A 105 -0.71 -11.94 -16.42
CA GLY A 105 0.09 -11.60 -17.60
C GLY A 105 1.49 -11.04 -17.32
N TRP A 106 1.91 -10.88 -16.05
CA TRP A 106 3.27 -10.42 -15.73
C TRP A 106 4.28 -11.57 -15.72
N THR A 107 5.52 -11.27 -16.12
CA THR A 107 6.64 -12.22 -16.04
C THR A 107 7.80 -11.70 -15.20
N THR A 108 8.10 -10.40 -15.23
CA THR A 108 9.09 -9.79 -14.34
C THR A 108 8.64 -8.42 -13.84
N ILE A 109 8.97 -8.10 -12.59
CA ILE A 109 8.82 -6.77 -11.98
C ILE A 109 10.13 -6.43 -11.27
N GLY A 110 10.89 -5.48 -11.81
CA GLY A 110 12.18 -5.11 -11.26
C GLY A 110 13.13 -6.32 -11.23
N PRO A 111 13.70 -6.69 -10.07
CA PRO A 111 14.56 -7.86 -9.94
C PRO A 111 13.78 -9.18 -9.79
N TYR A 112 12.45 -9.13 -9.69
CA TYR A 112 11.62 -10.27 -9.34
C TYR A 112 11.04 -10.96 -10.58
N SER A 113 11.16 -12.28 -10.63
CA SER A 113 10.39 -13.13 -11.56
C SER A 113 9.02 -13.39 -10.94
N VAL A 114 7.97 -12.98 -11.64
CA VAL A 114 6.59 -12.99 -11.15
C VAL A 114 5.72 -13.87 -12.04
N THR A 115 6.15 -15.10 -12.31
CA THR A 115 5.42 -15.99 -13.21
C THR A 115 4.07 -16.38 -12.62
N TRP A 116 3.00 -16.01 -13.33
CA TRP A 116 1.64 -16.47 -13.09
C TRP A 116 1.48 -17.88 -13.67
N ASP A 117 1.81 -18.93 -12.90
CA ASP A 117 1.56 -20.32 -13.29
C ASP A 117 0.36 -20.88 -12.52
N LYS A 118 -0.66 -21.36 -13.25
CA LYS A 118 -1.87 -22.02 -12.69
C LYS A 118 -2.53 -21.25 -11.53
N GLY A 119 -2.53 -19.91 -11.62
CA GLY A 119 -3.14 -19.05 -10.62
C GLY A 119 -2.32 -18.92 -9.33
N TRP A 120 -1.01 -19.12 -9.36
CA TRP A 120 -0.11 -18.76 -8.27
C TRP A 120 0.98 -17.86 -8.83
N THR A 121 1.19 -16.70 -8.21
CA THR A 121 2.43 -15.97 -8.44
C THR A 121 3.47 -16.57 -7.52
N VAL A 122 4.48 -17.21 -8.09
CA VAL A 122 5.55 -17.88 -7.32
C VAL A 122 6.79 -17.00 -7.40
N LEU A 123 7.11 -16.33 -6.30
CA LEU A 123 8.49 -15.97 -5.98
C LEU A 123 9.14 -17.20 -5.36
N ASP A 124 10.45 -17.22 -5.19
CA ASP A 124 11.14 -18.22 -4.37
C ASP A 124 10.35 -18.45 -3.06
N TRP A 125 9.68 -19.61 -2.99
CA TRP A 125 8.69 -19.92 -1.96
C TRP A 125 9.27 -19.75 -0.56
N SER A 126 10.54 -20.12 -0.41
CA SER A 126 11.28 -20.06 0.85
C SER A 126 11.54 -18.64 1.35
N ARG A 127 11.33 -17.62 0.51
CA ARG A 127 11.58 -16.22 0.83
C ARG A 127 10.31 -15.41 1.07
N MET A 128 9.14 -16.06 1.07
CA MET A 128 7.88 -15.33 1.16
C MET A 128 7.69 -14.69 2.55
N THR A 129 7.57 -13.36 2.58
CA THR A 129 7.18 -12.55 3.75
C THR A 129 6.10 -11.53 3.36
N LEU A 130 5.41 -10.98 4.35
CA LEU A 130 4.42 -9.92 4.10
C LEU A 130 5.08 -8.68 3.48
N GLU A 131 6.29 -8.34 3.92
CA GLU A 131 7.05 -7.19 3.41
C GLU A 131 7.42 -7.38 1.94
N LEU A 132 7.87 -8.58 1.54
CA LEU A 132 8.20 -8.87 0.16
C LEU A 132 6.97 -8.76 -0.75
N CYS A 133 5.82 -9.28 -0.29
CA CYS A 133 4.57 -9.14 -1.03
C CYS A 133 4.16 -7.68 -1.16
N SER A 134 4.24 -6.92 -0.07
CA SER A 134 3.96 -5.50 -0.07
C SER A 134 4.86 -4.75 -1.04
N GLU A 135 6.18 -4.94 -0.95
CA GLU A 135 7.18 -4.31 -1.80
C GLU A 135 6.86 -4.52 -3.28
N ILE A 136 6.63 -5.76 -3.70
CA ILE A 136 6.34 -6.06 -5.10
C ILE A 136 5.04 -5.40 -5.55
N CYS A 137 4.00 -5.45 -4.72
CA CYS A 137 2.74 -4.80 -5.03
C CYS A 137 2.83 -3.26 -5.03
N THR A 138 3.88 -2.66 -4.45
CA THR A 138 4.12 -1.21 -4.50
C THR A 138 4.65 -0.71 -5.83
N TYR A 139 5.37 -1.54 -6.62
CA TYR A 139 5.87 -1.14 -7.94
C TYR A 139 4.75 -0.62 -8.84
N GLU A 140 3.60 -1.29 -8.79
CA GLU A 140 2.42 -0.95 -9.58
C GLU A 140 1.35 -0.15 -8.81
N LYS A 141 1.64 0.21 -7.56
CA LYS A 141 0.72 0.86 -6.62
C LYS A 141 -0.64 0.18 -6.48
N PHE A 142 -0.66 -1.15 -6.39
CA PHE A 142 -1.90 -1.88 -6.14
C PHE A 142 -2.50 -1.48 -4.80
N ARG A 143 -3.82 -1.29 -4.72
CA ARG A 143 -4.46 -0.91 -3.45
C ARG A 143 -4.36 -1.98 -2.37
N TYR A 144 -4.28 -3.24 -2.81
CA TYR A 144 -4.29 -4.40 -1.93
C TYR A 144 -3.23 -5.41 -2.38
N PHE A 145 -2.76 -6.16 -1.39
CA PHE A 145 -2.09 -7.42 -1.64
C PHE A 145 -2.74 -8.52 -0.81
N ALA A 146 -2.53 -9.76 -1.23
CA ALA A 146 -3.01 -10.93 -0.52
C ALA A 146 -1.96 -12.03 -0.52
N VAL A 147 -1.99 -12.84 0.52
CA VAL A 147 -1.12 -14.02 0.69
C VAL A 147 -1.95 -15.25 0.99
N GLN A 148 -1.51 -16.40 0.48
CA GLN A 148 -2.22 -17.67 0.56
C GLN A 148 -1.25 -18.84 0.74
N TYR A 149 -1.63 -19.81 1.56
CA TYR A 149 -0.95 -21.11 1.66
C TYR A 149 0.56 -20.98 1.87
N SER A 150 1.00 -20.13 2.80
CA SER A 150 2.41 -19.90 3.19
C SER A 150 3.32 -19.21 2.17
N GLY A 151 3.07 -19.34 0.86
CA GLY A 151 3.99 -18.87 -0.18
C GLY A 151 3.32 -18.18 -1.38
N GLY A 152 2.01 -18.33 -1.54
CA GLY A 152 1.27 -17.64 -2.60
C GLY A 152 1.14 -16.16 -2.30
N TYR A 153 1.35 -15.32 -3.30
CA TYR A 153 1.18 -13.88 -3.19
C TYR A 153 0.44 -13.31 -4.39
N PHE A 154 -0.26 -12.20 -4.16
CA PHE A 154 -1.19 -11.61 -5.11
C PHE A 154 -1.26 -10.10 -4.90
N CYS A 155 -1.35 -9.33 -5.98
CA CYS A 155 -1.62 -7.89 -5.93
C CYS A 155 -2.95 -7.58 -6.64
N GLY A 156 -3.65 -6.52 -6.24
CA GLY A 156 -4.90 -6.15 -6.91
C GLY A 156 -5.52 -4.86 -6.40
N ASN A 157 -6.54 -4.39 -7.11
CA ASN A 157 -7.29 -3.18 -6.77
C ASN A 157 -8.69 -3.48 -6.23
N SER A 158 -9.03 -4.75 -6.09
CA SER A 158 -10.28 -5.29 -5.54
C SER A 158 -9.96 -6.52 -4.69
N TYR A 159 -10.87 -6.90 -3.80
CA TYR A 159 -10.81 -8.13 -3.01
C TYR A 159 -12.20 -8.50 -2.47
N GLY A 160 -12.33 -9.70 -1.92
CA GLY A 160 -13.48 -10.10 -1.09
C GLY A 160 -14.71 -10.52 -1.88
N ARG A 161 -14.57 -10.86 -3.16
CA ARG A 161 -15.69 -11.23 -4.04
C ARG A 161 -16.45 -12.45 -3.52
N PHE A 162 -15.74 -13.36 -2.85
CA PHE A 162 -16.31 -14.59 -2.30
C PHE A 162 -16.66 -14.48 -0.80
N GLY A 163 -16.56 -13.28 -0.22
CA GLY A 163 -16.89 -13.02 1.17
C GLY A 163 -15.75 -13.27 2.16
N ARG A 164 -15.99 -12.83 3.40
CA ARG A 164 -15.06 -12.94 4.53
C ARG A 164 -15.12 -14.35 5.12
N ALA A 165 -13.97 -14.90 5.47
CA ALA A 165 -13.82 -16.15 6.20
C ALA A 165 -13.55 -15.87 7.70
N ALA A 166 -13.48 -16.92 8.52
CA ALA A 166 -12.98 -16.77 9.88
C ALA A 166 -11.48 -16.43 9.83
N ASP A 167 -11.02 -15.50 10.67
CA ASP A 167 -9.60 -15.13 10.69
C ASP A 167 -8.71 -16.34 11.07
N SER A 168 -9.26 -17.30 11.82
CA SER A 168 -8.62 -18.59 12.15
C SER A 168 -8.35 -19.48 10.94
N ASP A 169 -9.01 -19.27 9.81
CA ASP A 169 -8.77 -20.03 8.57
C ASP A 169 -7.49 -19.54 7.86
N CYS A 170 -7.01 -18.35 8.19
CA CYS A 170 -5.78 -17.76 7.67
C CYS A 170 -4.64 -17.94 8.68
N ASN A 171 -4.34 -19.19 9.00
CA ASN A 171 -3.43 -19.58 10.09
C ASN A 171 -2.15 -20.27 9.64
N MET A 172 -1.78 -20.19 8.35
CA MET A 172 -0.54 -20.77 7.85
C MET A 172 0.61 -19.78 7.97
N ALA A 173 1.72 -20.22 8.55
CA ALA A 173 2.93 -19.39 8.68
C ALA A 173 3.53 -19.06 7.31
N CYS A 174 4.09 -17.87 7.14
CA CYS A 174 4.84 -17.51 5.93
C CYS A 174 6.10 -18.36 5.80
N ALA A 175 6.39 -18.82 4.59
CA ALA A 175 7.52 -19.72 4.35
C ALA A 175 8.90 -19.06 4.57
N GLY A 176 9.01 -17.75 4.36
CA GLY A 176 10.25 -16.97 4.64
C GLY A 176 10.30 -16.33 6.02
N ASN A 177 9.19 -16.30 6.77
CA ASN A 177 9.15 -15.80 8.13
C ASN A 177 8.01 -16.44 8.93
N SER A 178 8.34 -17.43 9.76
CA SER A 178 7.34 -18.18 10.52
C SER A 178 6.63 -17.38 11.62
N ALA A 179 7.10 -16.16 11.93
CA ALA A 179 6.42 -15.25 12.84
C ALA A 179 5.24 -14.50 12.19
N GLN A 180 5.08 -14.63 10.87
CA GLN A 180 4.00 -13.99 10.10
C GLN A 180 3.01 -15.03 9.58
N MET A 181 1.77 -14.61 9.35
CA MET A 181 0.71 -15.47 8.81
C MET A 181 0.44 -15.11 7.35
N CYS A 182 0.55 -16.12 6.47
CA CYS A 182 0.40 -16.01 5.02
C CYS A 182 -0.82 -16.79 4.51
N GLY A 183 -2.00 -16.43 5.02
CA GLY A 183 -3.28 -16.99 4.58
C GLY A 183 -3.50 -18.42 5.02
N GLY A 184 -4.21 -19.19 4.20
CA GLY A 184 -4.53 -20.60 4.44
C GLY A 184 -4.92 -21.33 3.16
N THR A 185 -5.36 -22.57 3.27
CA THR A 185 -5.83 -23.36 2.11
C THR A 185 -7.08 -22.72 1.52
N SER A 186 -6.98 -22.18 0.30
CA SER A 186 -8.06 -21.42 -0.37
C SER A 186 -8.59 -20.24 0.47
N ARG A 187 -7.68 -19.62 1.23
CA ARG A 187 -7.96 -18.50 2.14
C ARG A 187 -6.88 -17.44 1.99
N ASN A 188 -7.30 -16.23 1.65
CA ASN A 188 -6.41 -15.09 1.45
C ASN A 188 -6.41 -14.23 2.71
N SER A 189 -5.25 -14.03 3.33
CA SER A 189 -5.06 -12.87 4.21
C SER A 189 -4.88 -11.66 3.31
N VAL A 190 -5.79 -10.68 3.41
CA VAL A 190 -5.77 -9.49 2.56
C VAL A 190 -5.26 -8.30 3.37
N TYR A 191 -4.41 -7.51 2.74
CA TYR A 191 -3.79 -6.33 3.31
C TYR A 191 -4.03 -5.12 2.40
N ARG A 192 -4.28 -3.97 3.01
CA ARG A 192 -4.32 -2.67 2.35
C ARG A 192 -2.92 -2.09 2.28
N GLN A 193 -2.51 -1.63 1.11
CA GLN A 193 -1.30 -0.87 0.95
C GLN A 193 -1.50 0.57 1.44
N VAL A 194 -0.56 1.08 2.23
CA VAL A 194 -0.53 2.47 2.65
C VAL A 194 0.53 3.18 1.83
N TYR A 195 0.07 4.06 0.95
CA TYR A 195 0.92 4.98 0.22
C TYR A 195 0.89 6.33 0.92
N ASN A 196 2.04 6.98 1.07
CA ASN A 196 2.12 8.35 1.56
C ASN A 196 1.67 9.36 0.48
N ARG A 197 0.48 9.15 -0.08
CA ARG A 197 -0.15 10.05 -1.06
C ARG A 197 -1.67 10.02 -0.91
N SER A 198 -2.27 11.21 -1.04
CA SER A 198 -3.73 11.38 -1.13
C SER A 198 -4.17 11.02 -2.54
N ASP A 199 -5.16 10.11 -2.70
CA ASP A 199 -5.85 9.70 -3.94
C ASP A 199 -6.29 10.91 -4.81
N SER A 200 -5.35 11.61 -5.42
CA SER A 200 -5.57 12.90 -6.04
C SER A 200 -5.80 12.70 -7.52
N LYS A 201 -6.76 13.44 -8.09
CA LYS A 201 -6.93 13.52 -9.55
C LYS A 201 -5.84 14.36 -10.23
N HIS A 202 -4.84 14.78 -9.48
CA HIS A 202 -3.78 15.67 -9.93
C HIS A 202 -2.57 14.86 -10.39
N PHE A 203 -2.02 15.25 -11.53
CA PHE A 203 -0.75 14.72 -12.03
C PHE A 203 0.38 15.66 -11.63
N ILE A 204 1.51 15.08 -11.22
CA ILE A 204 2.72 15.81 -10.87
C ILE A 204 3.87 15.31 -11.73
N LEU A 205 4.84 16.18 -12.00
CA LEU A 205 6.13 15.77 -12.56
C LEU A 205 6.79 14.76 -11.61
N ALA A 206 7.32 13.69 -12.19
CA ALA A 206 7.96 12.61 -11.45
C ALA A 206 9.35 12.34 -12.00
N ASP A 207 10.21 11.82 -11.13
CA ASP A 207 11.53 11.33 -11.52
C ASP A 207 11.41 10.14 -12.47
N ARG A 208 12.39 10.00 -13.35
CA ARG A 208 12.41 9.00 -14.41
C ARG A 208 13.16 7.76 -13.97
N ASP A 209 12.55 6.98 -13.09
CA ASP A 209 13.07 5.69 -12.66
C ASP A 209 12.57 4.59 -13.61
N TYR A 210 13.51 3.79 -14.11
CA TYR A 210 13.21 2.72 -15.06
C TYR A 210 13.20 1.38 -14.36
N VAL A 211 12.17 0.59 -14.64
CA VAL A 211 11.99 -0.75 -14.08
C VAL A 211 11.97 -1.75 -15.24
N ASN A 212 12.68 -2.87 -15.06
CA ASN A 212 12.55 -4.02 -15.95
C ASN A 212 11.21 -4.69 -15.70
N VAL A 213 10.25 -4.44 -16.59
CA VAL A 213 8.91 -5.01 -16.54
C VAL A 213 8.65 -5.79 -17.82
N THR A 214 8.28 -7.06 -17.70
CA THR A 214 7.98 -7.90 -18.87
C THR A 214 6.62 -8.58 -18.70
N SER A 215 5.97 -8.85 -19.82
CA SER A 215 4.62 -9.41 -19.88
C SER A 215 4.45 -10.38 -21.04
N THR A 216 3.56 -11.35 -20.86
CA THR A 216 3.07 -12.21 -21.96
C THR A 216 1.93 -11.57 -22.76
N SER A 217 1.28 -10.52 -22.24
CA SER A 217 0.11 -9.87 -22.85
C SER A 217 0.43 -8.56 -23.60
N GLY A 218 1.71 -8.19 -23.67
CA GLY A 218 2.20 -7.01 -24.39
C GLY A 218 2.66 -5.87 -23.46
N PRO A 219 2.97 -4.68 -23.99
CA PRO A 219 3.46 -3.58 -23.17
C PRO A 219 2.38 -3.05 -22.21
N PHE A 220 2.75 -2.71 -20.98
CA PHE A 220 1.87 -2.08 -19.98
C PHE A 220 1.60 -0.59 -20.23
N TYR A 221 1.87 -0.13 -21.45
CA TYR A 221 1.58 1.21 -21.91
C TYR A 221 1.00 1.15 -23.31
N ARG A 222 0.22 2.17 -23.65
CA ARG A 222 -0.25 2.40 -25.02
C ARG A 222 0.27 3.75 -25.49
N THR A 223 0.70 3.82 -26.75
CA THR A 223 1.11 5.07 -27.38
C THR A 223 -0.05 5.68 -28.16
N GLU A 224 -0.24 6.98 -28.01
CA GLU A 224 -1.13 7.78 -28.82
C GLU A 224 -0.38 8.90 -29.55
N GLN A 225 -0.68 9.03 -30.84
CA GLN A 225 -0.17 10.08 -31.72
C GLN A 225 -1.25 10.43 -32.78
N PRO A 226 -1.40 11.72 -33.15
CA PRO A 226 -0.72 12.87 -32.58
C PRO A 226 -1.41 13.38 -31.29
N VAL A 227 -0.60 13.88 -30.37
CA VAL A 227 -1.03 14.60 -29.15
C VAL A 227 -0.29 15.93 -29.08
N ARG A 228 -1.01 17.03 -28.87
CA ARG A 228 -0.45 18.39 -29.10
C ARG A 228 0.22 18.99 -27.87
N SER A 229 -0.01 18.43 -26.70
CA SER A 229 0.56 18.94 -25.45
C SER A 229 0.54 17.88 -24.34
N LEU A 230 1.34 18.11 -23.30
CA LEU A 230 1.30 17.32 -22.08
C LEU A 230 -0.09 17.33 -21.43
N ILE A 231 -0.77 18.49 -21.44
CA ILE A 231 -2.11 18.61 -20.85
C ILE A 231 -3.09 17.69 -21.57
N GLU A 232 -3.08 17.68 -22.91
CA GLU A 232 -3.89 16.77 -23.69
C GLU A 232 -3.54 15.31 -23.39
N CYS A 233 -2.25 14.97 -23.31
CA CYS A 233 -1.79 13.63 -22.96
C CYS A 233 -2.33 13.17 -21.59
N VAL A 234 -2.27 14.04 -20.58
CA VAL A 234 -2.83 13.80 -19.25
C VAL A 234 -4.36 13.63 -19.30
N TYR A 235 -5.08 14.44 -20.07
CA TYR A 235 -6.54 14.31 -20.23
C TYR A 235 -6.95 12.97 -20.85
N ARG A 236 -6.10 12.40 -21.70
CA ARG A 236 -6.33 11.07 -22.30
C ARG A 236 -5.98 9.92 -21.34
N CYS A 237 -5.27 10.19 -20.25
CA CYS A 237 -4.96 9.23 -19.17
C CYS A 237 -6.16 9.02 -18.23
N VAL A 238 -7.14 8.27 -18.73
CA VAL A 238 -8.40 7.96 -18.05
C VAL A 238 -8.34 6.59 -17.34
N THR A 239 -9.41 5.80 -17.32
CA THR A 239 -9.50 4.49 -16.65
C THR A 239 -8.31 3.59 -16.95
N ASP A 240 -7.75 2.94 -15.92
CA ASP A 240 -6.54 2.12 -16.01
C ASP A 240 -5.29 2.85 -16.56
N CYS A 241 -5.18 4.17 -16.33
CA CYS A 241 -3.96 4.94 -16.59
C CYS A 241 -3.54 5.72 -15.34
N GLN A 242 -2.28 5.53 -14.93
CA GLN A 242 -1.71 6.12 -13.71
C GLN A 242 -0.56 7.08 -13.99
N ALA A 243 0.03 7.06 -15.18
CA ALA A 243 1.07 7.99 -15.58
C ALA A 243 1.10 8.20 -17.09
N VAL A 244 1.74 9.28 -17.50
CA VAL A 244 2.04 9.52 -18.92
C VAL A 244 3.48 9.93 -19.14
N LEU A 245 4.04 9.53 -20.28
CA LEU A 245 5.28 10.06 -20.82
C LEU A 245 4.97 10.78 -22.13
N PHE A 246 5.12 12.10 -22.12
CA PHE A 246 4.85 12.95 -23.28
C PHE A 246 6.16 13.46 -23.91
N HIS A 247 6.30 13.24 -25.22
CA HIS A 247 7.45 13.69 -26.00
C HIS A 247 7.03 14.14 -27.39
N LEU A 248 7.32 15.39 -27.75
CA LEU A 248 6.97 15.97 -29.04
C LEU A 248 5.46 15.84 -29.34
N ASP A 249 5.04 14.88 -30.16
CA ASP A 249 3.65 14.57 -30.47
C ASP A 249 3.17 13.21 -29.93
N ALA A 250 4.06 12.46 -29.26
CA ALA A 250 3.82 11.16 -28.68
C ALA A 250 3.36 11.25 -27.23
N CYS A 251 2.29 10.53 -26.92
CA CYS A 251 1.81 10.33 -25.58
C CYS A 251 1.80 8.84 -25.25
N HIS A 252 2.73 8.40 -24.41
CA HIS A 252 2.66 7.06 -23.83
C HIS A 252 1.77 7.13 -22.59
N LEU A 253 0.65 6.45 -22.62
CA LEU A 253 -0.29 6.27 -21.52
C LEU A 253 0.09 4.99 -20.77
N LEU A 254 0.56 5.13 -19.54
CA LEU A 254 1.04 4.02 -18.74
C LEU A 254 -0.04 3.58 -17.76
N ARG A 255 -0.30 2.27 -17.73
CA ARG A 255 -1.23 1.69 -16.77
C ARG A 255 -0.79 1.88 -15.32
N PHE A 256 0.51 2.08 -15.14
CA PHE A 256 1.16 2.17 -13.85
C PHE A 256 2.13 3.34 -13.77
N PRO A 257 2.44 3.84 -12.57
CA PRO A 257 3.22 5.06 -12.38
C PRO A 257 4.73 4.79 -12.37
N ILE A 258 5.20 3.92 -13.26
CA ILE A 258 6.61 3.55 -13.45
C ILE A 258 6.96 3.59 -14.93
N LEU A 259 8.21 3.87 -15.27
CA LEU A 259 8.67 3.79 -16.66
C LEU A 259 9.22 2.39 -16.97
N PRO A 260 8.66 1.69 -17.97
CA PRO A 260 9.28 0.50 -18.51
C PRO A 260 10.67 0.81 -19.05
N HIS A 261 11.61 -0.13 -18.89
CA HIS A 261 12.96 0.00 -19.44
C HIS A 261 12.97 0.15 -20.97
N GLU A 262 11.92 -0.32 -21.66
CA GLU A 262 11.72 -0.11 -23.10
C GLU A 262 11.55 1.37 -23.47
N LEU A 263 11.13 2.22 -22.54
CA LEU A 263 10.97 3.67 -22.74
C LEU A 263 12.18 4.50 -22.25
N LYS A 264 13.29 3.85 -21.87
CA LYS A 264 14.47 4.53 -21.31
C LYS A 264 15.07 5.60 -22.24
N ASP A 265 15.03 5.34 -23.55
CA ASP A 265 15.64 6.19 -24.56
C ASP A 265 14.64 7.24 -25.11
N VAL A 266 13.37 7.17 -24.69
CA VAL A 266 12.34 8.14 -25.08
C VAL A 266 12.43 9.36 -24.16
N ALA A 267 13.02 10.46 -24.63
CA ALA A 267 13.05 11.72 -23.89
C ALA A 267 11.63 12.24 -23.59
N GLY A 268 11.47 13.25 -22.74
CA GLY A 268 10.15 13.87 -22.49
C GLY A 268 9.75 13.96 -21.03
N MET A 269 8.55 14.51 -20.81
CA MET A 269 8.00 14.78 -19.49
C MET A 269 7.23 13.56 -18.99
N PHE A 270 7.69 12.99 -17.88
CA PHE A 270 7.00 11.94 -17.16
C PHE A 270 6.19 12.54 -16.03
N VAL A 271 4.89 12.26 -16.01
CA VAL A 271 4.00 12.71 -14.94
C VAL A 271 3.20 11.54 -14.40
N THR A 272 3.05 11.48 -13.09
CA THR A 272 2.32 10.41 -12.39
C THR A 272 1.15 10.99 -11.63
N ARG A 273 0.08 10.20 -11.49
CA ARG A 273 -1.02 10.52 -10.60
C ARG A 273 -0.52 10.47 -9.15
N MET A 274 -0.84 11.51 -8.37
CA MET A 274 -0.49 11.60 -6.95
C MET A 274 -1.47 10.81 -6.11
#